data_AF-A0A2N2GMZ2-F1
#
_entry.id   AF-A0A2N2GMZ2-F1
#
_cell.length_a   1.000
_cell.length_b   1.000
_cell.length_c   1.000
_cell.angle_alpha   90.00
_cell.angle_beta   90.00
_cell.angle_gamma   90.00
#
_symmetry.space_group_name_H-M   'P 1'
#
loop_
_entity.id
_entity.type
_entity.pdbx_description
1 polymer ?
#
loop_
_entity_poly.entity_id
_entity_poly.type
_entity_poly.pdbx_seq_one_letter_code
_entity_poly.pdbx_strand_id
1 'polypeptide(L)' 'MLALFYSDARPEGRGDVHWVQRKFVHAVRGAPGKVTLAAPKSIFVIIDPAVIERLFAGRPVAR' A
#
# COMPACT_ATOMS: atom_id res chain seq x y z
N MET A 1 5.10 0.88 -3.71
CA MET A 1 5.72 2.08 -3.09
C MET A 1 4.75 2.85 -2.21
N LEU A 2 3.61 3.35 -2.72
CA LEU A 2 2.66 4.11 -1.88
C LEU A 2 2.18 3.36 -0.63
N ALA A 3 1.87 2.06 -0.75
CA ALA A 3 1.46 1.25 0.40
C ALA A 3 2.51 1.24 1.52
N LEU A 4 3.79 1.08 1.19
CA LEU A 4 4.90 1.13 2.15
C LEU A 4 5.07 2.55 2.71
N PHE A 5 4.94 3.58 1.87
CA PHE A 5 5.05 4.99 2.28
C PHE A 5 3.99 5.40 3.32
N TYR A 6 2.78 4.84 3.26
CA TYR A 6 1.70 5.09 4.23
C TYR A 6 1.61 4.03 5.34
N SER A 7 2.66 3.23 5.51
CA SER A 7 2.71 2.21 6.57
C SER A 7 3.61 2.66 7.72
N ASP A 8 3.51 1.95 8.84
CA ASP A 8 4.42 2.12 9.96
C ASP A 8 5.86 1.74 9.59
N ALA A 9 6.05 0.94 8.54
CA ALA A 9 7.35 0.55 8.00
C ALA A 9 7.96 1.57 7.01
N ARG A 10 7.45 2.81 7.02
CA ARG A 10 8.01 3.91 6.22
C ARG A 10 9.45 4.27 6.61
N PRO A 11 9.84 4.36 7.91
CA PRO A 11 11.18 4.78 8.31
C PRO A 11 12.30 3.89 7.77
N GLU A 12 12.02 2.60 7.56
CA GLU A 12 12.97 1.63 7.01
C GLU A 12 13.26 1.87 5.53
N GLY A 13 12.39 2.60 4.83
CA GLY A 13 12.54 2.94 3.41
C GLY A 13 12.43 1.74 2.45
N ARG A 14 12.22 0.54 2.96
CA ARG A 14 12.08 -0.71 2.19
C ARG A 14 11.30 -1.75 2.96
N GLY A 15 10.63 -2.65 2.25
CA GLY A 15 9.89 -3.76 2.88
C GLY A 15 9.01 -4.50 1.90
N ASP A 16 8.37 -5.55 2.41
CA ASP A 16 7.40 -6.34 1.66
C ASP A 16 6.01 -5.71 1.70
N VAL A 17 5.36 -5.72 0.54
CA VAL A 17 3.97 -5.29 0.38
C VAL A 17 3.17 -6.44 -0.21
N HIS A 18 2.00 -6.71 0.36
CA HIS A 18 1.07 -7.68 -0.21
C HIS A 18 0.23 -7.05 -1.32
N TRP A 19 0.19 -7.71 -2.46
CA TRP A 19 -0.71 -7.41 -3.55
C TRP A 19 -1.70 -8.55 -3.76
N VAL A 20 -2.98 -8.20 -3.86
CA VAL A 20 -4.07 -9.13 -4.14
C VAL A 20 -5.20 -8.42 -4.86
N GLN A 21 -5.99 -9.15 -5.67
CA GLN A 21 -7.21 -8.58 -6.25
C GLN A 21 -8.27 -8.36 -5.16
N ARG A 22 -9.04 -7.27 -5.28
CA ARG A 22 -10.03 -6.85 -4.26
C ARG A 22 -11.04 -7.93 -3.89
N LYS A 23 -11.46 -8.78 -4.83
CA LYS A 23 -12.42 -9.88 -4.58
C LYS A 23 -11.92 -10.93 -3.59
N PHE A 24 -10.61 -10.99 -3.35
CA PHE A 24 -9.96 -11.90 -2.40
C PHE A 24 -9.64 -11.20 -1.06
N VAL A 25 -10.14 -9.98 -0.86
CA VAL A 25 -10.05 -9.26 0.41
C VAL A 25 -11.34 -9.49 1.18
N HIS A 26 -11.24 -10.06 2.37
CA HIS A 26 -12.38 -10.35 3.22
C HIS A 26 -12.36 -9.45 4.45
N ALA A 27 -13.44 -8.70 4.69
CA ALA A 27 -13.55 -7.84 5.86
C ALA A 27 -13.78 -8.67 7.12
N VAL A 28 -13.14 -8.27 8.22
CA VAL A 28 -13.38 -8.89 9.53
C VAL A 28 -14.56 -8.19 10.20
N ARG A 29 -15.64 -8.95 10.49
CA ARG A 29 -16.86 -8.40 11.10
C ARG A 29 -16.55 -7.78 12.47
N GLY A 30 -17.03 -6.56 12.70
CA GLY A 30 -16.83 -5.84 13.96
C GLY A 30 -15.46 -5.16 14.11
N ALA A 31 -14.59 -5.21 13.10
CA ALA A 31 -13.26 -4.59 13.14
C ALA A 31 -13.01 -3.73 11.89
N PRO A 32 -13.39 -2.43 11.92
CA PRO A 32 -13.12 -1.50 10.83
C PRO A 32 -11.64 -1.45 10.46
N GLY A 33 -11.34 -1.47 9.16
CA GLY A 33 -9.97 -1.45 8.64
C GLY A 33 -9.22 -2.80 8.70
N LYS A 34 -9.75 -3.80 9.43
CA LYS A 34 -9.15 -5.14 9.48
C LYS A 34 -9.70 -6.03 8.37
N VAL A 35 -8.78 -6.63 7.61
CA VAL A 35 -9.09 -7.54 6.50
C VAL A 35 -8.22 -8.78 6.57
N THR A 36 -8.70 -9.89 6.02
CA THR A 36 -7.88 -11.06 5.68
C THR A 36 -7.72 -11.13 4.16
N LEU A 37 -6.56 -11.63 3.72
CA LEU A 37 -6.21 -11.72 2.30
C LEU A 37 -6.13 -13.20 1.91
N ALA A 38 -6.85 -13.58 0.85
CA ALA A 38 -6.70 -14.92 0.27
C ALA A 38 -5.62 -14.91 -0.83
N ALA A 39 -4.60 -15.75 -0.68
CA ALA A 39 -3.48 -15.91 -1.63
C ALA A 39 -2.77 -14.58 -2.03
N PRO A 40 -2.28 -13.78 -1.08
CA PRO A 40 -1.54 -12.56 -1.41
C PRO A 40 -0.20 -12.88 -2.06
N LYS A 41 0.20 -12.06 -3.04
CA LYS A 41 1.57 -12.04 -3.56
C LYS A 41 2.39 -11.03 -2.76
N SER A 42 3.51 -11.45 -2.21
CA SER A 42 4.47 -10.53 -1.60
C SER A 42 5.36 -9.90 -2.66
N ILE A 43 5.54 -8.59 -2.57
CA ILE A 43 6.37 -7.80 -3.47
C ILE A 43 7.32 -7.00 -2.59
N PHE A 44 8.62 -7.22 -2.76
CA PHE A 44 9.63 -6.40 -2.11
C PHE A 44 9.73 -5.02 -2.79
N VAL A 45 9.72 -3.96 -2.00
CA VAL A 45 9.69 -2.58 -2.48
C VAL A 45 10.71 -1.74 -1.72
N ILE A 46 11.37 -0.82 -2.43
CA ILE A 46 12.19 0.25 -1.87
C ILE A 46 11.52 1.58 -2.22
N ILE A 47 11.47 2.52 -1.28
CA ILE A 47 10.91 3.86 -1.50
C ILE A 47 11.92 4.69 -2.31
N ASP A 48 11.50 5.10 -3.49
CA ASP A 48 12.20 6.08 -4.32
C ASP A 48 11.50 7.45 -4.22
N PRO A 49 12.16 8.48 -3.65
CA PRO A 49 11.60 9.82 -3.51
C PRO A 49 11.11 10.42 -4.84
N ALA A 50 11.85 10.25 -5.93
CA ALA A 50 11.49 10.82 -7.23
C ALA A 50 10.22 10.18 -7.79
N VAL A 51 10.03 8.87 -7.58
CA VAL A 51 8.79 8.18 -7.98
C VAL A 51 7.62 8.64 -7.12
N ILE A 52 7.83 8.79 -5.82
CA ILE A 52 6.80 9.28 -4.90
C ILE A 52 6.36 10.70 -5.27
N GLU A 53 7.29 11.62 -5.52
CA GLU A 53 7.00 12.98 -5.98
C GLU A 53 6.20 12.99 -7.27
N ARG A 54 6.56 12.17 -8.25
CA ARG A 54 5.79 12.04 -9.51
C ARG A 54 4.38 11.50 -9.28
N LEU A 55 4.21 10.53 -8.38
CA LEU A 55 2.90 9.99 -8.02
C LEU A 55 2.00 11.03 -7.32
N PHE A 56 2.60 12.02 -6.65
CA PHE A 56 1.88 13.15 -6.06
C PHE A 56 1.61 14.26 -7.09
N ALA A 57 2.56 14.58 -7.95
CA ALA A 57 2.43 15.63 -8.95
C ALA A 57 1.36 15.33 -10.02
N GLY A 58 1.09 14.05 -10.30
CA GLY A 58 0.06 13.62 -11.25
C GLY A 58 -1.38 13.58 -10.71
N ARG A 59 -1.61 13.92 -9.43
CA ARG A 59 -2.99 14.09 -8.93
C ARG A 59 -3.43 15.53 -9.21
N PRO A 60 -4.51 15.77 -10.00
CA PRO A 60 -5.18 17.04 -9.90
C PRO A 60 -5.69 17.13 -8.47
N VAL A 61 -5.08 18.01 -7.67
CA VAL A 61 -5.68 18.47 -6.42
C VAL A 61 -7.00 19.09 -6.87
N ALA A 62 -8.11 18.43 -6.56
CA ALA A 62 -9.44 18.97 -6.82
C ALA A 62 -9.47 20.39 -6.22
N ARG A 63 -9.47 21.39 -7.11
CA ARG A 63 -9.72 22.79 -6.79
C ARG A 63 -11.22 23.01 -6.75
#